data_AF-A0A3M2LI81-F1
#
_entry.id   AF-A0A3M2LI81-F1
#
_cell.length_a   1.000
_cell.length_b   1.000
_cell.length_c   1.000
_cell.angle_alpha   90.00
_cell.angle_beta   90.00
_cell.angle_gamma   90.00
#
_symmetry.space_group_name_H-M   'P 1'
#
loop_
_entity.id
_entity.type
_entity.pdbx_description
1 polymer ?
#
loop_
_entity_poly.entity_id
_entity_poly.type
_entity_poly.pdbx_seq_one_letter_code
_entity_poly.pdbx_strand_id
1 'polypeptide(L)'
;MLFVVGPPAVGKMTVGNEITRLTGMPVLHNHLTIEPVLPFFAFGSPPFQRLVGGFRRRLVEEVAASELPGLVFTYVWDFDDLGDERLVREYAEPFERRGGRVLLLELEADLDERLRRNSGADRLAAKPSKRDLAWSRRHLLEADAAHRLNSREEFDGCPAYLRIDNTHLAPGEVARRAVDHFGLPRAAA
;
A
#
# COMPACT_ATOMS: atom_id res chain seq x y z
N MET A 1 -7.60 10.37 0.87
CA MET A 1 -7.00 9.02 0.69
C MET A 1 -5.49 9.15 0.52
N LEU A 2 -4.73 8.30 1.23
CA LEU A 2 -3.29 8.17 1.07
C LEU A 2 -2.97 6.79 0.50
N PHE A 3 -2.46 6.74 -0.72
CA PHE A 3 -1.83 5.55 -1.26
C PHE A 3 -0.42 5.40 -0.69
N VAL A 4 -0.09 4.21 -0.20
CA VAL A 4 1.28 3.84 0.16
C VAL A 4 1.73 2.76 -0.81
N VAL A 5 2.62 3.11 -1.73
CA VAL A 5 3.06 2.25 -2.83
C VAL A 5 4.55 1.89 -2.73
N GLY A 6 5.00 1.05 -3.65
CA GLY A 6 6.37 0.53 -3.68
C GLY A 6 6.39 -1.00 -3.74
N PRO A 7 7.58 -1.60 -3.78
CA PRO A 7 7.73 -3.02 -4.06
C PRO A 7 7.36 -3.93 -2.87
N PRO A 8 7.23 -5.27 -3.08
CA PRO A 8 7.03 -6.22 -2.00
C PRO A 8 8.12 -6.10 -0.91
N ALA A 9 7.69 -6.17 0.36
CA ALA A 9 8.57 -6.09 1.54
C ALA A 9 9.26 -4.74 1.83
N VAL A 10 8.88 -3.68 1.12
CA VAL A 10 9.37 -2.31 1.40
C VAL A 10 8.82 -1.65 2.68
N GLY A 11 7.91 -2.32 3.41
CA GLY A 11 7.40 -1.80 4.69
C GLY A 11 6.07 -1.02 4.63
N LYS A 12 5.36 -1.02 3.49
CA LYS A 12 4.07 -0.30 3.33
C LYS A 12 3.07 -0.48 4.47
N MET A 13 2.85 -1.73 4.91
CA MET A 13 1.91 -2.03 5.99
C MET A 13 2.37 -1.43 7.31
N THR A 14 3.66 -1.59 7.64
CA THR A 14 4.24 -1.08 8.88
C THR A 14 4.23 0.45 8.93
N VAL A 15 4.62 1.11 7.85
CA VAL A 15 4.54 2.58 7.73
C VAL A 15 3.09 3.04 7.78
N GLY A 16 2.18 2.34 7.09
CA GLY A 16 0.75 2.63 7.15
C GLY A 16 0.19 2.57 8.58
N ASN A 17 0.55 1.55 9.35
CA ASN A 17 0.13 1.40 10.74
C ASN A 17 0.66 2.54 11.63
N GLU A 18 1.90 2.99 11.43
CA GLU A 18 2.43 4.16 12.13
C GLU A 18 1.69 5.45 11.73
N ILE A 19 1.30 5.59 10.46
CA ILE A 19 0.44 6.71 10.03
C ILE A 19 -0.92 6.62 10.72
N THR A 20 -1.56 5.45 10.79
CA THR A 20 -2.79 5.25 11.55
C THR A 20 -2.65 5.69 13.00
N ARG A 21 -1.54 5.32 13.66
CA ARG A 21 -1.27 5.73 15.05
C ARG A 21 -1.18 7.25 15.19
N LEU A 22 -0.63 7.94 14.19
CA LEU A 22 -0.46 9.40 14.20
C LEU A 22 -1.72 10.17 13.80
N THR A 23 -2.57 9.63 12.93
CA THR A 23 -3.66 10.39 12.27
C THR A 23 -5.06 9.84 12.55
N GLY A 24 -5.18 8.62 13.06
CA GLY A 24 -6.45 7.89 13.18
C GLY A 24 -7.00 7.35 11.86
N MET A 25 -6.32 7.55 10.73
CA MET A 25 -6.76 7.01 9.44
C MET A 25 -6.56 5.49 9.41
N PRO A 26 -7.61 4.67 9.18
CA PRO A 26 -7.46 3.22 9.06
C PRO A 26 -6.58 2.81 7.88
N VAL A 27 -5.94 1.64 7.99
CA VAL A 27 -5.14 1.03 6.92
C VAL A 27 -5.92 -0.11 6.28
N LEU A 28 -6.13 0.01 4.97
CA LEU A 28 -6.45 -1.12 4.10
C LEU A 28 -5.12 -1.63 3.53
N HIS A 29 -4.60 -2.74 4.03
CA HIS A 29 -3.47 -3.40 3.36
C HIS A 29 -3.95 -4.54 2.46
N ASN A 30 -3.27 -4.78 1.34
CA ASN A 30 -3.71 -5.73 0.32
C ASN A 30 -4.12 -7.12 0.86
N HIS A 31 -3.42 -7.59 1.90
CA HIS A 31 -3.66 -8.90 2.50
C HIS A 31 -4.94 -9.01 3.34
N LEU A 32 -5.56 -7.89 3.79
CA LEU A 32 -6.87 -7.95 4.44
C LEU A 32 -7.95 -8.50 3.51
N THR A 33 -7.77 -8.35 2.20
CA THR A 33 -8.74 -8.79 1.20
C THR A 33 -8.27 -10.04 0.44
N ILE A 34 -6.95 -10.24 0.32
CA ILE A 34 -6.39 -11.41 -0.38
C ILE A 34 -6.53 -12.68 0.47
N GLU A 35 -6.12 -12.63 1.74
CA GLU A 35 -6.03 -13.84 2.59
C GLU A 35 -7.40 -14.53 2.79
N PRO A 36 -8.52 -13.81 2.99
CA PRO A 36 -9.82 -14.45 3.11
C PRO A 36 -10.32 -15.14 1.82
N VAL A 37 -9.80 -14.75 0.65
CA VAL A 37 -10.26 -15.27 -0.66
C VAL A 37 -9.41 -16.44 -1.14
N LEU A 38 -8.13 -16.50 -0.77
CA LEU A 38 -7.19 -17.55 -1.18
C LEU A 38 -7.63 -18.99 -0.87
N PRO A 39 -8.37 -19.30 0.21
CA PRO A 39 -8.90 -20.64 0.44
C PRO A 39 -9.92 -21.12 -0.61
N PHE A 40 -10.55 -20.20 -1.34
CA PHE A 40 -11.62 -20.50 -2.30
C PHE A 40 -11.17 -20.40 -3.75
N PHE A 41 -10.30 -19.45 -4.07
CA PHE A 41 -9.90 -19.16 -5.44
C PHE A 41 -8.40 -18.90 -5.53
N ALA A 42 -7.77 -19.51 -6.54
CA ALA A 42 -6.36 -19.27 -6.84
C ALA A 42 -6.09 -17.78 -7.06
N PHE A 43 -4.94 -17.31 -6.57
CA PHE A 43 -4.48 -15.95 -6.76
C PHE A 43 -4.52 -15.55 -8.24
N GLY A 44 -5.07 -14.38 -8.55
CA GLY A 44 -5.14 -13.86 -9.92
C GLY A 44 -6.27 -14.44 -10.79
N SER A 45 -6.96 -15.50 -10.37
CA SER A 45 -8.08 -16.06 -11.12
C SER A 45 -9.24 -15.05 -11.27
N PRO A 46 -10.09 -15.14 -12.31
CA PRO A 46 -11.23 -14.24 -12.48
C PRO A 46 -12.15 -14.10 -11.25
N PRO A 47 -12.57 -15.16 -10.54
CA PRO A 47 -13.36 -15.02 -9.31
C PRO A 47 -12.58 -14.33 -8.17
N PHE A 48 -11.28 -14.64 -8.02
CA PHE A 48 -10.41 -13.96 -7.05
C PHE A 48 -10.39 -12.45 -7.30
N GLN A 49 -10.12 -12.04 -8.54
CA GLN A 49 -10.05 -10.63 -8.92
C GLN A 49 -11.38 -9.90 -8.69
N ARG A 50 -12.51 -10.52 -9.07
CA ARG A 50 -13.84 -9.93 -8.86
C ARG A 50 -14.15 -9.72 -7.37
N LEU A 51 -13.84 -10.70 -6.52
CA LEU A 51 -14.13 -10.61 -5.08
C LEU A 51 -13.21 -9.60 -4.39
N VAL A 52 -11.91 -9.67 -4.63
CA VAL A 52 -10.92 -8.77 -4.03
C VAL A 52 -11.17 -7.33 -4.46
N GLY A 53 -11.28 -7.08 -5.77
CA GLY A 53 -11.52 -5.73 -6.30
C GLY A 53 -12.89 -5.19 -5.90
N GLY A 54 -13.95 -6.01 -5.99
CA GLY A 54 -15.30 -5.61 -5.59
C GLY A 54 -15.43 -5.25 -4.11
N PHE A 55 -14.77 -6.00 -3.22
CA PHE A 55 -14.75 -5.67 -1.79
C PHE A 55 -13.99 -4.37 -1.52
N ARG A 56 -12.80 -4.20 -2.11
CA ARG A 56 -12.01 -2.97 -1.95
C ARG A 56 -12.76 -1.74 -2.41
N ARG A 57 -13.43 -1.78 -3.56
CA ARG A 57 -14.23 -0.66 -4.08
C ARG A 57 -15.32 -0.25 -3.10
N ARG A 58 -16.15 -1.20 -2.68
CA ARG A 58 -17.22 -0.92 -1.70
C ARG A 58 -16.68 -0.35 -0.39
N LEU A 59 -15.60 -0.93 0.14
CA LEU A 59 -14.99 -0.42 1.38
C LEU A 59 -14.48 1.01 1.22
N VAL A 60 -13.80 1.31 0.11
CA VAL A 60 -13.29 2.65 -0.21
C VAL A 60 -14.45 3.64 -0.36
N GLU A 61 -15.53 3.26 -1.03
CA GLU A 61 -16.73 4.09 -1.18
C GLU A 61 -17.38 4.43 0.16
N GLU A 62 -17.55 3.43 1.04
CA GLU A 62 -18.10 3.62 2.39
C GLU A 62 -17.21 4.53 3.24
N VAL A 63 -15.89 4.31 3.23
CA VAL A 63 -14.96 5.17 4.00
C VAL A 63 -14.96 6.59 3.46
N ALA A 64 -14.98 6.78 2.13
CA ALA A 64 -15.04 8.10 1.51
C ALA A 64 -16.34 8.86 1.86
N ALA A 65 -17.43 8.16 2.15
CA ALA A 65 -18.72 8.74 2.54
C ALA A 65 -18.90 8.90 4.06
N SER A 66 -17.90 8.51 4.86
CA SER A 66 -17.96 8.53 6.32
C SER A 66 -17.27 9.76 6.93
N GLU A 67 -17.42 9.91 8.25
CA GLU A 67 -16.71 10.93 9.05
C GLU A 67 -15.27 10.51 9.45
N LEU A 68 -14.74 9.43 8.89
CA LEU A 68 -13.37 9.00 9.16
C LEU A 68 -12.38 10.04 8.60
N PRO A 69 -11.22 10.25 9.27
CA PRO A 69 -10.23 11.25 8.84
C PRO A 69 -9.57 10.93 7.49
N GLY A 70 -9.80 9.72 6.96
CA GLY A 70 -9.38 9.29 5.63
C GLY A 70 -9.11 7.79 5.58
N LEU A 71 -8.35 7.37 4.58
CA LEU A 71 -7.95 5.97 4.37
C LEU A 71 -6.50 5.91 3.94
N VAL A 72 -5.71 5.06 4.57
CA VAL A 72 -4.40 4.63 4.06
C VAL A 72 -4.61 3.33 3.29
N PHE A 73 -4.29 3.32 2.00
CA PHE A 73 -4.39 2.13 1.16
C PHE A 73 -3.01 1.72 0.66
N THR A 74 -2.53 0.54 1.07
CA THR A 74 -1.26 0.03 0.56
C THR A 74 -1.48 -0.70 -0.76
N TYR A 75 -0.73 -0.37 -1.80
CA TYR A 75 -0.84 -1.05 -3.09
C TYR A 75 0.56 -1.43 -3.62
N VAL A 76 0.64 -2.49 -4.42
CA VAL A 76 1.84 -2.77 -5.23
C VAL A 76 1.42 -2.34 -6.62
N TRP A 77 2.07 -1.31 -7.15
CA TRP A 77 1.76 -0.70 -8.43
C TRP A 77 2.92 -1.02 -9.38
N ASP A 78 2.63 -1.73 -10.48
CA ASP A 78 3.51 -1.77 -11.64
C ASP A 78 3.28 -0.52 -12.50
N PHE A 79 4.22 0.41 -12.49
CA PHE A 79 4.10 1.69 -13.20
C PHE A 79 4.16 1.55 -14.73
N ASP A 80 4.46 0.36 -15.25
CA ASP A 80 4.35 0.06 -16.69
C ASP A 80 2.99 -0.58 -17.06
N ASP A 81 2.15 -0.91 -16.08
CA ASP A 81 0.81 -1.49 -16.29
C ASP A 81 -0.30 -0.43 -16.21
N LEU A 82 -0.88 -0.09 -17.37
CA LEU A 82 -2.05 0.79 -17.48
C LEU A 82 -3.29 0.25 -16.73
N GLY A 83 -3.36 -1.06 -16.49
CA GLY A 83 -4.38 -1.69 -15.66
C GLY A 83 -4.28 -1.27 -14.20
N ASP A 84 -3.07 -1.26 -13.64
CA ASP A 84 -2.82 -0.79 -12.28
C ASP A 84 -3.08 0.71 -12.15
N GLU A 85 -2.64 1.51 -13.12
CA GLU A 85 -2.95 2.95 -13.14
C GLU A 85 -4.47 3.20 -13.10
N ARG A 86 -5.23 2.48 -13.94
CA ARG A 86 -6.69 2.58 -13.96
C ARG A 86 -7.31 2.17 -12.62
N LEU A 87 -6.81 1.11 -11.99
CA LEU A 87 -7.31 0.67 -10.68
C LEU A 87 -7.02 1.70 -9.58
N VAL A 88 -5.82 2.30 -9.55
CA VAL A 88 -5.50 3.37 -8.61
C VAL A 88 -6.47 4.54 -8.77
N ARG A 89 -6.75 4.97 -10.01
CA ARG A 89 -7.74 6.03 -10.30
C ARG A 89 -9.14 5.62 -9.85
N GLU A 90 -9.57 4.38 -10.10
CA GLU A 90 -10.87 3.86 -9.70
C GLU A 90 -11.05 3.86 -8.17
N TYR A 91 -10.00 3.51 -7.40
CA TYR A 91 -10.05 3.60 -5.94
C TYR A 91 -9.95 5.04 -5.42
N ALA A 92 -9.32 5.95 -6.15
CA ALA A 92 -9.19 7.36 -5.78
C ALA A 92 -10.52 8.12 -5.96
N GLU A 93 -11.26 7.80 -7.03
CA GLU A 93 -12.43 8.53 -7.49
C GLU A 93 -13.51 8.80 -6.41
N PRO A 94 -13.87 7.85 -5.50
CA PRO A 94 -14.85 8.10 -4.46
C PRO A 94 -14.49 9.24 -3.51
N PHE A 95 -13.19 9.42 -3.23
CA PHE A 95 -12.68 10.52 -2.42
C PHE A 95 -12.68 11.84 -3.19
N GLU A 96 -12.20 11.85 -4.44
CA GLU A 96 -12.12 13.06 -5.27
C GLU A 96 -13.50 13.68 -5.51
N ARG A 97 -14.50 12.86 -5.84
CA ARG A 97 -15.89 13.32 -6.04
C ARG A 97 -16.50 13.98 -4.80
N ARG A 98 -15.93 13.74 -3.61
CA ARG A 98 -16.36 14.33 -2.34
C ARG A 98 -15.43 15.46 -1.87
N GLY A 99 -14.55 15.95 -2.73
CA GLY A 99 -13.58 17.00 -2.40
C GLY A 99 -12.41 16.53 -1.54
N GLY A 100 -12.24 15.21 -1.37
CA GLY A 100 -11.13 14.62 -0.63
C GLY A 100 -9.82 14.71 -1.42
N ARG A 101 -8.71 14.82 -0.69
CA ARG A 101 -7.35 14.81 -1.27
C ARG A 101 -6.91 13.37 -1.56
N VAL A 102 -6.28 13.16 -2.71
CA VAL A 102 -5.59 11.90 -3.05
C VAL A 102 -4.10 12.16 -3.01
N LEU A 103 -3.39 11.37 -2.22
CA LEU A 103 -1.97 11.54 -1.91
C LEU A 103 -1.24 10.24 -2.18
N LEU A 104 0.03 10.33 -2.59
CA LEU A 104 0.85 9.20 -2.96
C LEU A 104 2.16 9.22 -2.17
N LEU A 105 2.29 8.34 -1.19
CA LEU A 105 3.54 8.01 -0.52
C LEU A 105 4.17 6.80 -1.21
N GLU A 106 5.29 7.01 -1.87
CA GLU A 106 6.08 5.94 -2.45
C GLU A 106 7.25 5.56 -1.53
N LEU A 107 7.37 4.26 -1.29
CA LEU A 107 8.48 3.71 -0.52
C LEU A 107 9.42 2.95 -1.46
N GLU A 108 10.71 3.14 -1.25
CA GLU A 108 11.76 2.31 -1.82
C GLU A 108 12.68 1.79 -0.71
N ALA A 109 13.34 0.67 -0.99
CA ALA A 109 14.39 0.14 -0.16
C ALA A 109 15.23 -0.85 -0.97
N ASP A 110 16.48 -1.02 -0.57
CA ASP A 110 17.38 -1.99 -1.17
C ASP A 110 16.80 -3.41 -1.15
N LEU A 111 17.13 -4.17 -2.20
CA LEU A 111 16.64 -5.53 -2.36
C LEU A 111 17.05 -6.42 -1.18
N ASP A 112 18.28 -6.30 -0.69
CA ASP A 112 18.79 -7.08 0.44
C ASP A 112 18.01 -6.80 1.72
N GLU A 113 17.70 -5.53 1.98
CA GLU A 113 16.90 -5.14 3.13
C GLU A 113 15.45 -5.63 3.00
N ARG A 114 14.87 -5.57 1.79
CA ARG A 114 13.54 -6.15 1.51
C ARG A 114 13.52 -7.66 1.69
N LEU A 115 14.56 -8.37 1.29
CA LEU A 115 14.71 -9.81 1.51
C LEU A 115 14.80 -10.15 3.00
N ARG A 116 15.56 -9.36 3.78
CA ARG A 116 15.63 -9.49 5.24
C ARG A 116 14.27 -9.25 5.90
N ARG A 117 13.54 -8.20 5.50
CA ARG A 117 12.18 -7.91 5.99
C ARG A 117 11.16 -8.96 5.56
N ASN A 118 11.41 -9.68 4.47
CA ASN A 118 10.47 -10.68 3.94
C ASN A 118 10.27 -11.89 4.87
N SER A 119 11.23 -12.19 5.76
CA SER A 119 11.14 -13.24 6.76
C SER A 119 10.75 -12.76 8.17
N GLY A 120 10.46 -11.46 8.35
CA GLY A 120 10.13 -10.88 9.64
C GLY A 120 8.81 -11.42 10.23
N ALA A 121 8.78 -11.63 11.55
CA ALA A 121 7.65 -12.22 12.26
C ALA A 121 6.32 -11.49 12.02
N ASP A 122 6.31 -10.15 12.07
CA ASP A 122 5.10 -9.35 11.85
C ASP A 122 4.49 -9.58 10.46
N ARG A 123 5.35 -9.76 9.45
CA ARG A 123 4.91 -10.04 8.09
C ARG A 123 4.26 -11.42 7.98
N LEU A 124 4.87 -12.42 8.62
CA LEU A 124 4.37 -13.81 8.62
C LEU A 124 3.09 -13.99 9.43
N ALA A 125 2.92 -13.19 10.48
CA ALA A 125 1.70 -13.12 11.28
C ALA A 125 0.55 -12.50 10.46
N ALA A 126 0.79 -11.35 9.84
CA ALA A 126 -0.24 -10.62 9.09
C ALA A 126 -0.58 -11.22 7.72
N LYS A 127 0.27 -12.12 7.18
CA LYS A 127 0.15 -12.65 5.82
C LYS A 127 0.40 -14.17 5.80
N PRO A 128 -0.61 -14.98 6.17
CA PRO A 128 -0.49 -16.44 6.17
C PRO A 128 0.10 -17.02 4.88
N SER A 129 -0.31 -16.51 3.72
CA SER A 129 0.23 -16.91 2.40
C SER A 129 1.73 -16.69 2.20
N LYS A 130 2.39 -15.91 3.08
CA LYS A 130 3.83 -15.60 3.00
C LYS A 130 4.70 -16.45 3.94
N ARG A 131 4.11 -17.41 4.65
CA ARG A 131 4.83 -18.35 5.55
C ARG A 131 5.72 -19.35 4.83
N ASP A 132 5.44 -19.64 3.55
CA ASP A 132 6.42 -20.29 2.68
C ASP A 132 7.51 -19.28 2.31
N LEU A 133 8.61 -19.31 3.05
CA LEU A 133 9.73 -18.39 2.88
C LEU A 133 10.44 -18.54 1.53
N ALA A 134 10.56 -19.78 1.03
CA ALA A 134 11.19 -20.06 -0.26
C ALA A 134 10.36 -19.49 -1.40
N TRP A 135 9.05 -19.78 -1.40
CA TRP A 135 8.12 -19.22 -2.37
C TRP A 135 8.06 -17.69 -2.25
N SER A 136 7.96 -17.13 -1.04
CA SER A 136 7.87 -15.69 -0.84
C SER A 136 9.14 -14.96 -1.28
N ARG A 137 10.32 -15.54 -1.08
CA ARG A 137 11.59 -15.00 -1.56
C ARG A 137 11.63 -15.01 -3.08
N ARG A 138 11.31 -16.14 -3.70
CA ARG A 138 11.28 -16.28 -5.16
C ARG A 138 10.32 -15.28 -5.80
N HIS A 139 9.09 -15.19 -5.29
CA HIS A 139 8.09 -14.25 -5.79
C HIS A 139 8.53 -12.78 -5.65
N LEU A 140 9.27 -12.43 -4.58
CA LEU A 140 9.80 -11.07 -4.43
C LEU A 140 10.81 -10.75 -5.53
N LEU A 141 11.75 -11.68 -5.81
CA LEU A 141 12.77 -11.51 -6.84
C LEU A 141 12.17 -11.48 -8.26
N GLU A 142 11.22 -12.38 -8.53
CA GLU A 142 10.49 -12.40 -9.80
C GLU A 142 9.75 -11.08 -10.05
N ALA A 143 9.07 -10.56 -9.02
CA ALA A 143 8.37 -9.29 -9.14
C ALA A 143 9.32 -8.10 -9.36
N ASP A 144 10.49 -8.11 -8.71
CA ASP A 144 11.52 -7.08 -8.86
C ASP A 144 12.13 -7.06 -10.27
N ALA A 145 12.29 -8.23 -10.88
CA ALA A 145 12.84 -8.36 -12.22
C ALA A 145 11.80 -8.10 -13.34
N ALA A 146 10.53 -8.39 -13.09
CA ALA A 146 9.49 -8.35 -14.12
C ALA A 146 8.70 -7.03 -14.20
N HIS A 147 8.73 -6.21 -13.14
CA HIS A 147 7.84 -5.05 -13.01
C HIS A 147 8.58 -3.79 -12.58
N ARG A 148 8.07 -2.63 -13.00
CA ARG A 148 8.57 -1.34 -12.54
C ARG A 148 7.80 -0.90 -11.30
N LEU A 149 8.31 -1.29 -10.13
CA LEU A 149 7.61 -1.14 -8.84
C LEU A 149 7.90 0.15 -8.09
N ASN A 150 8.71 1.03 -8.69
CA ASN A 150 9.00 2.37 -8.25
C ASN A 150 8.91 3.33 -9.44
N SER A 151 8.45 4.56 -9.20
CA SER A 151 8.39 5.59 -10.22
C SER A 151 9.81 5.95 -10.69
N ARG A 152 9.87 6.76 -11.73
CA ARG A 152 11.04 7.56 -12.09
C ARG A 152 10.66 9.00 -11.77
N GLU A 153 10.45 9.83 -12.78
CA GLU A 153 10.22 11.27 -12.66
C GLU A 153 8.74 11.66 -12.87
N GLU A 154 7.81 10.69 -12.95
CA GLU A 154 6.40 10.95 -13.32
C GLU A 154 5.67 11.90 -12.38
N PHE A 155 6.12 12.03 -11.14
CA PHE A 155 5.48 12.85 -10.11
C PHE A 155 6.39 13.97 -9.59
N ASP A 156 7.49 14.27 -10.29
CA ASP A 156 8.42 15.30 -9.86
C ASP A 156 7.72 16.66 -9.73
N GLY A 157 7.94 17.33 -8.59
CA GLY A 157 7.31 18.60 -8.26
C GLY A 157 5.83 18.53 -7.86
N CYS A 158 5.21 17.35 -7.82
CA CYS A 158 3.82 17.19 -7.37
C CYS A 158 3.72 17.28 -5.83
N PRO A 159 2.99 18.26 -5.25
CA PRO A 159 2.84 18.36 -3.79
C PRO A 159 2.01 17.23 -3.15
N ALA A 160 1.30 16.46 -3.96
CA ALA A 160 0.54 15.29 -3.53
C ALA A 160 1.38 14.01 -3.56
N TYR A 161 2.68 14.10 -3.85
CA TYR A 161 3.60 12.98 -3.97
C TYR A 161 4.81 13.13 -3.05
N LEU A 162 5.19 12.03 -2.40
CA LEU A 162 6.42 11.94 -1.62
C LEU A 162 7.04 10.56 -1.82
N ARG A 163 8.30 10.54 -2.27
CA ARG A 163 9.14 9.34 -2.31
C ARG A 163 10.09 9.29 -1.13
N ILE A 164 10.24 8.14 -0.49
CA ILE A 164 11.18 7.94 0.61
C ILE A 164 11.90 6.60 0.44
N ASP A 165 13.22 6.66 0.32
CA ASP A 165 14.09 5.53 0.62
C ASP A 165 14.10 5.27 2.13
N ASN A 166 13.53 4.13 2.51
CA ASN A 166 13.41 3.73 3.90
C ASN A 166 14.32 2.55 4.27
N THR A 167 15.38 2.30 3.50
CA THR A 167 16.33 1.19 3.75
C THR A 167 16.83 1.20 5.19
N HIS A 168 17.17 2.38 5.72
CA HIS A 168 17.72 2.54 7.07
C HIS A 168 16.87 3.42 8.00
N LEU A 169 15.62 3.71 7.62
CA LEU A 169 14.73 4.55 8.41
C LEU A 169 13.75 3.70 9.22
N ALA A 170 13.51 4.12 10.46
CA ALA A 170 12.46 3.52 11.29
C ALA A 170 11.07 3.85 10.70
N PRO A 171 10.10 2.91 10.73
CA PRO A 171 8.75 3.16 10.17
C PRO A 171 8.06 4.41 10.74
N GLY A 172 8.22 4.67 12.05
CA GLY A 172 7.65 5.86 12.69
C GLY A 172 8.32 7.17 12.26
N GLU A 173 9.56 7.14 11.77
CA GLU A 173 10.19 8.31 11.15
C GLU A 173 9.62 8.58 9.76
N VAL A 174 9.48 7.55 8.93
CA VAL A 174 8.86 7.64 7.60
C VAL A 174 7.43 8.17 7.72
N ALA A 175 6.64 7.63 8.66
CA ALA A 175 5.28 8.07 8.91
C ALA A 175 5.19 9.55 9.30
N ARG A 176 6.07 10.03 10.20
CA ARG A 176 6.13 11.45 10.58
C ARG A 176 6.43 12.34 9.37
N ARG A 177 7.44 11.97 8.56
CA ARG A 177 7.80 12.73 7.35
C ARG A 177 6.61 12.82 6.38
N ALA A 178 5.88 11.73 6.17
CA ALA A 178 4.70 11.72 5.31
C ALA A 178 3.55 12.59 5.89
N VAL A 179 3.26 12.45 7.18
CA VAL A 179 2.24 13.27 7.87
C VAL A 179 2.54 14.76 7.77
N ASP A 180 3.81 15.14 7.99
CA ASP A 180 4.24 16.54 7.95
C ASP A 180 4.22 17.09 6.51
N HIS A 181 4.76 16.35 5.55
CA HIS A 181 4.78 16.76 4.14
C HIS A 181 3.37 16.98 3.58
N PHE A 182 2.44 16.06 3.85
CA PHE A 182 1.07 16.18 3.36
C PHE A 182 0.16 17.04 4.24
N GLY A 183 0.63 17.50 5.41
CA GLY A 183 -0.20 18.21 6.38
C GLY A 183 -1.43 17.41 6.80
N LEU A 184 -1.24 16.13 7.13
CA LEU A 184 -2.33 15.26 7.58
C LEU A 184 -2.78 15.63 9.01
N PRO A 185 -4.08 15.51 9.32
CA PRO A 185 -4.57 15.74 10.67
C PRO A 185 -3.92 14.73 11.63
N ARG A 186 -3.49 15.21 12.80
CA ARG A 186 -2.97 14.37 13.86
C ARG A 186 -4.11 13.96 14.81
N ALA A 187 -4.10 12.72 15.25
CA ALA A 187 -5.02 12.27 16.29
C ALA A 187 -4.79 13.09 17.56
N ALA A 188 -5.87 13.45 18.25
CA ALA A 188 -5.77 14.06 19.57
C ALA A 188 -5.05 13.07 20.52
N ALA A 189 -4.07 13.59 21.27
CA ALA A 189 -3.31 12.81 22.25
C ALA A 189 -4.18 12.38 23.43
#